data_AF-W6NBN5-F1
#
_entry.id   AF-W6NBN5-F1
#
_cell.length_a   1.000
_cell.length_b   1.000
_cell.length_c   1.000
_cell.angle_alpha   90.00
_cell.angle_beta   90.00
_cell.angle_gamma   90.00
#
_symmetry.space_group_name_H-M   'P 1'
#
loop_
_entity.id
_entity.type
_entity.pdbx_description
1 polymer ?
#
loop_
_entity_poly.entity_id
_entity_poly.type
_entity_poly.pdbx_seq_one_letter_code
_entity_poly.pdbx_strand_id
1 'polypeptide(L)'
;MLRELYNNFTTRISPFYEEVIINVKRGVRQGDTISPELFSAALENVMRHMEWESMGVKVDGRYLHHLRFADDIVLITPNIEQAEQMLAEFDNACGKIGLRLNLTKTMFMRNGLVPDAPFMLNGTNISECSSYVYLGRKVNMMNDLAPELS
;
A
#
# COMPACT_ATOMS: atom_id res chain seq x y z
N MET A 1 27.78 4.12 -3.03
CA MET A 1 26.92 5.29 -2.70
C MET A 1 25.72 4.95 -1.80
N LEU A 2 24.56 4.48 -2.29
CA LEU A 2 23.38 4.23 -1.43
C LEU A 2 23.60 3.17 -0.34
N ARG A 3 24.26 2.06 -0.70
CA ARG A 3 24.67 1.02 0.26
C ARG A 3 25.64 1.55 1.33
N GLU A 4 26.44 2.55 1.01
CA GLU A 4 27.40 3.15 1.95
C GLU A 4 26.73 4.16 2.88
N LEU A 5 25.73 4.92 2.39
CA LEU A 5 24.92 5.83 3.22
C LEU A 5 24.17 5.08 4.33
N TYR A 6 23.75 3.84 4.06
CA TYR A 6 23.04 2.99 5.02
C TYR A 6 23.96 1.97 5.73
N ASN A 7 25.27 2.00 5.48
CA ASN A 7 26.21 1.11 6.16
C ASN A 7 26.51 1.65 7.57
N ASN A 8 26.38 0.81 8.60
CA ASN A 8 26.52 1.21 10.02
C ASN A 8 25.67 2.44 10.40
N PHE A 9 24.51 2.62 9.76
CA PHE A 9 23.61 3.73 10.05
C PHE A 9 23.09 3.62 11.50
N THR A 10 23.22 4.70 12.26
CA THR A 10 22.74 4.78 13.64
C THR A 10 21.79 5.96 13.82
N THR A 11 20.82 5.80 14.71
CA THR A 11 20.01 6.90 15.23
C THR A 11 20.33 7.08 16.71
N ARG A 12 20.13 8.30 17.22
CA ARG A 12 20.38 8.62 18.63
C ARG A 12 19.11 9.12 19.27
N ILE A 13 18.79 8.58 20.44
CA ILE A 13 17.72 9.07 21.29
C ILE A 13 18.34 9.50 22.62
N SER A 14 17.89 10.64 23.15
CA SER A 14 18.36 11.16 24.43
C SER A 14 17.17 11.39 25.37
N PRO A 15 16.59 10.33 25.95
CA PRO A 15 15.64 10.50 27.04
C PRO A 15 16.41 11.03 28.27
N PHE A 16 16.14 12.29 28.63
CA PHE A 16 16.79 13.00 29.74
C PHE A 16 18.30 13.20 29.54
N TYR A 17 19.14 12.45 30.27
CA TYR A 17 20.60 12.67 30.36
C TYR A 17 21.44 11.53 29.77
N GLU A 18 20.83 10.42 29.32
CA GLU A 18 21.55 9.30 28.74
C GLU A 18 21.32 9.22 27.22
N GLU A 19 22.41 9.21 26.47
CA GLU A 19 22.39 9.01 25.02
C GLU A 19 22.35 7.52 24.71
N VAL A 20 21.32 7.08 23.98
CA VAL A 20 21.21 5.71 23.48
C VAL A 20 21.42 5.72 21.97
N ILE A 21 22.44 4.99 21.53
CA ILE A 21 22.77 4.80 20.11
C ILE A 21 22.09 3.51 19.62
N ILE A 22 21.23 3.62 18.62
CA ILE A 22 20.52 2.49 18.03
C ILE A 22 21.04 2.26 16.62
N ASN A 23 21.52 1.03 16.36
CA ASN A 23 21.86 0.59 15.02
C ASN A 23 20.59 0.37 14.19
N VAL A 24 20.41 1.16 13.14
CA VAL A 24 19.26 1.05 12.26
C VAL A 24 19.54 -0.04 11.23
N LYS A 25 18.72 -1.10 11.25
CA LYS A 25 18.83 -2.24 10.34
C LYS A 25 17.79 -2.25 9.22
N ARG A 26 16.73 -1.46 9.35
CA ARG A 26 15.59 -1.41 8.44
C ARG A 26 14.91 -0.04 8.53
N GLY A 27 14.33 0.39 7.42
CA GLY A 27 13.64 1.67 7.31
C GLY A 27 14.49 2.73 6.63
N VAL A 28 13.83 3.81 6.23
CA VAL A 28 14.44 5.01 5.66
C VAL A 28 14.32 6.15 6.66
N ARG A 29 15.17 7.16 6.55
CA ARG A 29 15.17 8.29 7.49
C ARG A 29 14.04 9.26 7.14
N GLN A 30 13.06 9.42 8.02
CA GLN A 30 12.02 10.42 7.83
C GLN A 30 12.63 11.84 7.86
N GLY A 31 12.20 12.69 6.93
CA GLY A 31 12.74 14.05 6.76
C GLY A 31 14.03 14.14 5.94
N ASP A 32 14.58 13.00 5.49
CA ASP A 32 15.66 12.98 4.51
C ASP A 32 15.08 13.06 3.09
N THR A 33 15.64 13.94 2.27
CA THR A 33 15.21 14.21 0.89
C THR A 33 15.21 12.98 -0.01
N ILE A 34 16.08 11.99 0.21
CA ILE A 34 16.17 10.79 -0.66
C ILE A 34 15.30 9.62 -0.19
N SER A 35 14.78 9.69 1.04
CA SER A 35 14.03 8.58 1.65
C SER A 35 12.73 8.25 0.93
N PRO A 36 11.92 9.23 0.45
CA PRO A 36 10.72 8.94 -0.32
C PRO A 36 11.01 8.18 -1.62
N GLU A 37 12.07 8.53 -2.34
CA GLU A 37 12.49 7.89 -3.58
C GLU A 37 12.97 6.46 -3.32
N LEU A 38 13.71 6.24 -2.23
CA LEU A 38 14.16 4.90 -1.84
C LEU A 38 13.00 3.99 -1.48
N PHE A 39 12.04 4.49 -0.70
CA PHE A 39 10.82 3.76 -0.40
C PHE A 39 10.03 3.44 -1.67
N SER A 40 9.85 4.44 -2.53
CA SER A 40 9.14 4.29 -3.80
C SER A 40 9.79 3.28 -4.73
N ALA A 41 11.13 3.23 -4.78
CA ALA A 41 11.91 2.28 -5.57
C ALA A 41 11.83 0.85 -5.00
N ALA A 42 11.87 0.68 -3.68
CA ALA A 42 11.69 -0.63 -3.04
C ALA A 42 10.30 -1.20 -3.33
N LEU A 43 9.27 -0.35 -3.23
CA LEU A 43 7.90 -0.74 -3.53
C LEU A 43 7.70 -1.00 -5.04
N GLU A 44 8.30 -0.19 -5.91
CA GLU A 44 8.32 -0.44 -7.37
C GLU A 44 8.94 -1.80 -7.70
N ASN A 45 10.02 -2.18 -7.01
CA ASN A 45 10.62 -3.50 -7.18
C ASN A 45 9.66 -4.62 -6.79
N VAL A 46 8.74 -4.42 -5.84
CA VAL A 46 7.67 -5.39 -5.55
C VAL A 46 6.66 -5.43 -6.70
N MET A 47 6.16 -4.27 -7.13
CA MET A 47 5.09 -4.19 -8.13
C MET A 47 5.50 -4.77 -9.49
N ARG A 48 6.76 -4.60 -9.91
CA ARG A 48 7.26 -5.13 -11.20
C ARG A 48 7.32 -6.65 -11.30
N HIS A 49 7.30 -7.35 -10.17
CA HIS A 49 7.34 -8.81 -10.12
C HIS A 49 5.95 -9.41 -9.88
N MET A 50 4.90 -8.61 -9.92
CA MET A 50 3.52 -9.08 -9.84
C MET A 50 3.04 -9.50 -11.24
N GLU A 51 2.61 -10.75 -11.37
CA GLU A 51 2.09 -11.33 -12.61
C GLU A 51 0.59 -11.04 -12.75
N TRP A 52 0.26 -9.76 -12.93
CA TRP A 52 -1.12 -9.24 -12.97
C TRP A 52 -1.60 -8.85 -14.38
N GLU A 53 -0.94 -9.34 -15.44
CA GLU A 53 -1.23 -8.96 -16.83
C GLU A 53 -2.66 -9.30 -17.28
N SER A 54 -3.27 -10.32 -16.66
CA SER A 54 -4.67 -10.72 -16.89
C SER A 54 -5.58 -10.40 -15.71
N MET A 55 -5.11 -9.61 -14.74
CA MET A 55 -5.88 -9.22 -13.56
C MET A 55 -6.34 -7.77 -13.62
N GLY A 56 -7.39 -7.48 -12.87
CA GLY A 56 -8.00 -6.16 -12.78
C GLY A 56 -9.12 -5.93 -13.78
N VAL A 57 -9.46 -4.65 -13.99
CA VAL A 57 -10.58 -4.24 -14.84
C VAL A 57 -10.07 -3.77 -16.19
N LYS A 58 -10.71 -4.22 -17.27
CA LYS A 58 -10.33 -3.84 -18.63
C LYS A 58 -10.90 -2.45 -18.98
N VAL A 59 -10.02 -1.50 -19.28
CA VAL A 59 -10.34 -0.13 -19.71
C VAL A 59 -9.60 0.13 -21.01
N ASP A 60 -10.33 0.48 -22.08
CA ASP A 60 -9.78 0.77 -23.41
C ASP A 60 -8.77 -0.28 -23.92
N GLY A 61 -9.08 -1.56 -23.68
CA GLY A 61 -8.26 -2.68 -24.13
C GLY A 61 -7.08 -3.03 -23.22
N ARG A 62 -6.83 -2.27 -22.15
CA ARG A 62 -5.75 -2.50 -21.17
C ARG A 62 -6.33 -2.90 -19.81
N TYR A 63 -5.61 -3.73 -19.08
CA TYR A 63 -5.97 -4.05 -17.70
C TYR A 63 -5.47 -2.96 -16.76
N LEU A 64 -6.39 -2.41 -15.96
CA LEU A 64 -6.11 -1.53 -14.84
C LEU A 64 -6.25 -2.34 -13.55
N HIS A 65 -5.11 -2.64 -12.93
CA HIS A 65 -5.01 -3.49 -11.74
C HIS A 65 -4.74 -2.69 -10.45
N HIS A 66 -4.06 -1.54 -10.53
CA HIS A 66 -3.75 -0.75 -9.33
C HIS A 66 -3.51 0.73 -9.63
N LEU A 67 -3.68 1.57 -8.60
CA LEU A 67 -3.20 2.94 -8.50
C LEU A 67 -2.26 3.05 -7.31
N ARG A 68 -1.23 3.89 -7.42
CA ARG A 68 -0.25 4.11 -6.35
C ARG A 68 0.13 5.57 -6.24
N PHE A 69 0.21 6.06 -5.01
CA PHE A 69 0.83 7.33 -4.68
C PHE A 69 1.52 7.23 -3.33
N ALA A 70 2.82 7.49 -3.28
CA ALA A 70 3.65 7.27 -2.09
C ALA A 70 3.44 5.85 -1.50
N ASP A 71 2.93 5.76 -0.27
CA ASP A 71 2.58 4.54 0.45
C ASP A 71 1.12 4.08 0.26
N ASP A 72 0.27 4.90 -0.34
CA ASP A 72 -1.12 4.54 -0.61
C ASP A 72 -1.26 3.76 -1.92
N ILE A 73 -1.88 2.57 -1.83
CA ILE A 73 -2.15 1.69 -2.97
C ILE A 73 -3.64 1.36 -3.02
N VAL A 74 -4.20 1.42 -4.22
CA VAL A 74 -5.56 0.96 -4.53
C VAL A 74 -5.44 -0.21 -5.49
N LEU A 75 -6.00 -1.36 -5.13
CA LEU A 75 -6.17 -2.50 -6.05
C LEU A 75 -7.56 -2.43 -6.68
N ILE A 76 -7.64 -2.71 -7.98
CA ILE A 76 -8.89 -2.64 -8.75
C ILE A 76 -9.13 -4.00 -9.38
N THR A 77 -10.22 -4.65 -9.02
CA THR A 77 -10.56 -6.01 -9.45
C THR A 77 -12.04 -6.10 -9.85
N PRO A 78 -12.43 -7.08 -10.69
CA PRO A 78 -13.80 -7.29 -11.10
C PRO A 78 -14.62 -8.08 -10.07
N ASN A 79 -13.97 -8.75 -9.11
CA ASN A 79 -14.62 -9.57 -8.09
C ASN A 79 -13.74 -9.73 -6.84
N ILE A 80 -14.34 -10.28 -5.78
CA ILE A 80 -13.71 -10.51 -4.47
C ILE A 80 -12.59 -11.55 -4.55
N GLU A 81 -12.77 -12.64 -5.30
CA GLU A 81 -11.77 -13.70 -5.44
C GLU A 81 -10.44 -13.17 -5.96
N GLN A 82 -10.47 -12.37 -7.04
CA GLN A 82 -9.28 -11.74 -7.57
C GLN A 82 -8.72 -10.67 -6.61
N ALA A 83 -9.56 -9.96 -5.86
CA ALA A 83 -9.09 -9.03 -4.84
C ALA A 83 -8.29 -9.75 -3.74
N GLU A 84 -8.77 -10.91 -3.28
CA GLU A 84 -8.12 -11.69 -2.22
C GLU A 84 -6.80 -12.26 -2.71
N GLN A 85 -6.79 -12.79 -3.94
CA GLN A 85 -5.57 -13.27 -4.58
C GLN A 85 -4.52 -12.15 -4.71
N MET A 86 -4.88 -11.02 -5.31
CA MET A 86 -3.96 -9.91 -5.53
C MET A 86 -3.44 -9.35 -4.20
N LEU A 87 -4.31 -9.22 -3.19
CA LEU A 87 -3.91 -8.70 -1.89
C LEU A 87 -2.97 -9.68 -1.15
N ALA A 88 -3.21 -10.99 -1.25
CA ALA A 88 -2.34 -12.01 -0.66
C ALA A 88 -0.96 -12.07 -1.32
N GLU A 89 -0.91 -12.00 -2.65
CA GLU A 89 0.35 -11.91 -3.41
C GLU A 89 1.12 -10.64 -3.03
N PHE A 90 0.41 -9.51 -2.94
CA PHE A 90 0.98 -8.23 -2.54
C PHE A 90 1.54 -8.24 -1.12
N ASP A 91 0.78 -8.73 -0.13
CA ASP A 91 1.21 -8.86 1.26
C ASP A 91 2.48 -9.72 1.38
N ASN A 92 2.49 -10.88 0.70
CA ASN A 92 3.63 -11.80 0.70
C ASN A 92 4.88 -11.13 0.12
N ALA A 93 4.78 -10.47 -1.03
CA ALA A 93 5.93 -9.81 -1.66
C ALA A 93 6.44 -8.61 -0.85
N CYS A 94 5.52 -7.81 -0.27
CA CYS A 94 5.87 -6.79 0.70
C CYS A 94 6.62 -7.38 1.89
N GLY A 95 6.15 -8.50 2.45
CA GLY A 95 6.79 -9.21 3.55
C GLY A 95 8.25 -9.59 3.25
N LYS A 96 8.56 -10.02 2.02
CA LYS A 96 9.92 -10.40 1.59
C LYS A 96 10.92 -9.25 1.63
N ILE A 97 10.48 -8.03 1.28
CA ILE A 97 11.33 -6.82 1.36
C ILE A 97 11.20 -6.10 2.71
N GLY A 98 10.35 -6.63 3.57
CA GLY A 98 10.12 -6.09 4.88
C GLY A 98 9.21 -4.87 4.94
N LEU A 99 8.19 -4.84 4.10
CA LEU A 99 7.01 -4.02 4.32
C LEU A 99 5.92 -4.87 4.98
N ARG A 100 4.97 -4.20 5.63
CA ARG A 100 3.80 -4.83 6.23
C ARG A 100 2.58 -3.98 5.91
N LEU A 101 1.50 -4.64 5.49
CA LEU A 101 0.23 -3.97 5.32
C LEU A 101 -0.33 -3.55 6.66
N ASN A 102 -0.94 -2.37 6.70
CA ASN A 102 -1.70 -1.93 7.85
C ASN A 102 -3.16 -2.37 7.68
N LEU A 103 -3.48 -3.57 8.18
CA LEU A 103 -4.81 -4.15 8.01
C LEU A 103 -5.93 -3.33 8.69
N THR A 104 -5.61 -2.54 9.72
CA THR A 104 -6.62 -1.68 10.36
C THR A 104 -6.98 -0.45 9.52
N LYS A 105 -6.08 -0.03 8.62
CA LYS A 105 -6.32 1.04 7.64
C LYS A 105 -6.75 0.53 6.27
N THR A 106 -6.54 -0.75 6.00
CA THR A 106 -6.94 -1.38 4.74
C THR A 106 -8.44 -1.56 4.76
N MET A 107 -9.11 -1.02 3.75
CA MET A 107 -10.55 -1.14 3.57
C MET A 107 -10.83 -1.57 2.14
N PHE A 108 -11.99 -2.17 1.90
CA PHE A 108 -12.46 -2.44 0.56
C PHE A 108 -13.81 -1.76 0.31
N MET A 109 -14.14 -1.63 -0.97
CA MET A 109 -15.39 -1.06 -1.43
C MET A 109 -15.82 -1.84 -2.67
N ARG A 110 -17.12 -2.10 -2.78
CA ARG A 110 -17.70 -2.81 -3.92
C ARG A 110 -18.90 -2.05 -4.46
N ASN A 111 -19.16 -2.18 -5.76
CA ASN A 111 -20.37 -1.62 -6.36
C ASN A 111 -21.55 -2.60 -6.17
N GLY A 112 -22.76 -2.17 -6.55
CA GLY A 112 -23.97 -2.99 -6.43
C GLY A 112 -24.02 -4.21 -7.36
N LEU A 113 -23.03 -4.40 -8.25
CA LEU A 113 -22.94 -5.57 -9.14
C LEU A 113 -22.20 -6.73 -8.48
N VAL A 114 -21.36 -6.45 -7.48
CA VAL A 114 -20.61 -7.48 -6.74
C VAL A 114 -21.49 -7.98 -5.59
N PRO A 115 -21.74 -9.31 -5.51
CA PRO A 115 -22.50 -9.90 -4.42
C PRO A 115 -21.91 -9.56 -3.06
N ASP A 116 -22.76 -9.53 -2.03
CA ASP A 116 -22.30 -9.40 -0.66
C ASP A 116 -21.51 -10.66 -0.27
N ALA A 117 -20.25 -10.45 0.10
CA ALA A 117 -19.32 -11.51 0.44
C ALA A 117 -18.24 -10.97 1.39
N PRO A 118 -17.76 -11.78 2.34
CA PRO A 118 -16.63 -11.39 3.17
C PRO A 118 -15.39 -11.20 2.29
N PHE A 119 -14.54 -10.26 2.69
CA PHE A 119 -13.23 -10.05 2.09
C PHE A 119 -12.15 -10.28 3.15
N MET A 120 -11.31 -11.29 2.94
CA MET A 120 -10.33 -11.71 3.94
C MET A 120 -8.90 -11.73 3.41
N LEU A 121 -7.97 -11.42 4.30
CA LEU A 121 -6.55 -11.66 4.10
C LEU A 121 -6.01 -12.50 5.26
N ASN A 122 -5.44 -13.68 4.96
CA ASN A 122 -4.86 -14.58 5.97
C ASN A 122 -5.83 -14.88 7.15
N GLY A 123 -7.13 -15.04 6.85
CA GLY A 123 -8.18 -15.27 7.86
C GLY A 123 -8.61 -14.03 8.66
N THR A 124 -8.08 -12.84 8.33
CA THR A 124 -8.49 -11.57 8.92
C THR A 124 -9.47 -10.87 7.99
N ASN A 125 -10.65 -10.52 8.50
CA ASN A 125 -11.63 -9.73 7.75
C ASN A 125 -11.12 -8.31 7.52
N ILE A 126 -11.23 -7.85 6.28
CA ILE A 126 -10.99 -6.46 5.88
C ILE A 126 -12.35 -5.75 5.90
N SER A 127 -12.37 -4.54 6.45
CA SER A 127 -13.63 -3.82 6.62
C SER A 127 -14.12 -3.23 5.30
N GLU A 128 -15.41 -3.40 5.03
CA GLU A 128 -16.10 -2.71 3.93
C GLU A 128 -16.35 -1.24 4.30
N CYS A 129 -16.16 -0.34 3.35
CA CYS A 129 -16.50 1.08 3.49
C CYS A 129 -17.39 1.55 2.35
N SER A 130 -18.31 2.48 2.63
CA SER A 130 -19.14 3.12 1.60
C SER A 130 -18.43 4.26 0.86
N SER A 131 -17.38 4.81 1.47
CA SER A 131 -16.54 5.85 0.89
C SER A 131 -15.15 5.85 1.52
N TYR A 132 -14.14 6.27 0.74
CA TYR A 132 -12.75 6.39 1.20
C TYR A 132 -12.16 7.72 0.75
N VAL A 133 -11.25 8.32 1.52
CA VAL A 133 -10.53 9.54 1.12
C VAL A 133 -9.20 9.14 0.51
N TYR A 134 -9.07 9.28 -0.80
CA TYR A 134 -7.83 9.02 -1.53
C TYR A 134 -7.28 10.34 -2.07
N LEU A 135 -6.08 10.73 -1.65
CA LEU A 135 -5.41 11.98 -2.09
C LEU A 135 -6.27 13.24 -1.89
N GLY A 136 -6.97 13.34 -0.76
CA GLY A 136 -7.84 14.48 -0.44
C GLY A 136 -9.21 14.47 -1.13
N ARG A 137 -9.48 13.47 -1.97
CA ARG A 137 -10.77 13.29 -2.67
C ARG A 137 -11.53 12.13 -2.06
N LYS A 138 -12.81 12.37 -1.75
CA LYS A 138 -13.73 11.29 -1.37
C LYS A 138 -14.10 10.48 -2.61
N VAL A 139 -13.83 9.19 -2.57
CA VAL A 139 -14.19 8.20 -3.59
C VAL A 139 -15.34 7.35 -3.04
N ASN A 140 -16.35 7.09 -3.88
CA ASN A 140 -17.47 6.19 -3.57
C ASN A 140 -17.98 5.50 -4.86
N MET A 141 -18.88 4.53 -4.71
CA MET A 141 -19.49 3.80 -5.85
C MET A 141 -20.78 4.42 -6.38
N MET A 142 -21.14 5.63 -5.94
CA MET A 142 -22.37 6.33 -6.33
C MET A 142 -22.18 7.17 -7.60
N ASN A 143 -20.99 7.15 -8.20
CA ASN A 143 -20.62 7.96 -9.36
C ASN A 143 -20.85 9.47 -9.16
N ASP A 144 -20.76 9.92 -7.90
CA ASP A 144 -20.76 11.34 -7.55
C ASP A 144 -19.31 11.85 -7.46
N LEU A 145 -19.07 13.08 -7.91
CA LEU A 145 -17.80 13.77 -7.71
C LEU A 145 -17.98 14.68 -6.49
N ALA A 146 -17.63 14.18 -5.32
CA ALA A 146 -17.60 15.01 -4.12
C ALA A 146 -16.47 16.08 -4.20
N PRO A 147 -16.64 17.26 -3.58
CA PRO A 147 -15.59 18.27 -3.50
C PRO A 147 -14.32 17.75 -2.81
N GLU A 148 -13.17 18.39 -3.04
CA GLU A 148 -11.97 18.17 -2.20
C GLU A 148 -12.31 18.45 -0.75
N LEU A 149 -11.86 17.57 0.14
CA LEU A 149 -11.86 17.88 1.56
C LEU A 149 -10.72 18.86 1.80
N SER A 150 -11.08 20.15 1.83
CA SER A 150 -10.21 21.28 2.19
C SER A 150 -9.82 21.27 3.66
#